data_AF-A0A2V5QRT7-F1
#
_entry.id   AF-A0A2V5QRT7-F1
#
_cell.length_a   1.000
_cell.length_b   1.000
_cell.length_c   1.000
_cell.angle_alpha   90.00
_cell.angle_beta   90.00
_cell.angle_gamma   90.00
#
_symmetry.space_group_name_H-M   'P 1'
#
loop_
_entity.id
_entity.type
_entity.pdbx_description
1 polymer ?
#
loop_
_entity_poly.entity_id
_entity_poly.type
_entity_poly.pdbx_seq_one_letter_code
_entity_poly.pdbx_strand_id
1 'polypeptide(L)'
;MGAGVSKTHGETARHTRLKRLAFLWAQAHGYSACAMEARLPQCRYRADVAAYRPQPKKIGSTAIFECKQALCDLRRDNCHSKVARHRLEAICQRRRILETCLRVHYPNLRITDSLFPEFDSHDFTAIGHRGYARVLRELNALQNRL
;
A
#
# COMPACT_ATOMS: atom_id res chain seq x y z
N MET A 1 26.27 -17.18 33.40
CA MET A 1 25.52 -17.74 32.25
C MET A 1 24.68 -16.63 31.65
N GLY A 2 24.71 -16.49 30.33
CA GLY A 2 24.47 -15.24 29.61
C GLY A 2 23.06 -14.66 29.72
N ALA A 3 23.00 -13.37 30.04
CA ALA A 3 21.83 -12.53 29.83
C ALA A 3 21.47 -12.50 28.34
N GLY A 4 20.25 -12.90 28.02
CA GLY A 4 19.69 -12.84 26.67
C GLY A 4 19.65 -11.40 26.18
N VAL A 5 20.57 -11.06 25.28
CA VAL A 5 20.61 -9.79 24.57
C VAL A 5 19.36 -9.67 23.70
N SER A 6 18.41 -8.82 24.13
CA SER A 6 17.32 -8.33 23.29
C SER A 6 17.92 -7.52 22.14
N LYS A 7 18.03 -8.13 20.95
CA LYS A 7 18.56 -7.47 19.75
C LYS A 7 17.61 -6.39 19.24
N THR A 8 17.81 -5.16 19.67
CA THR A 8 17.49 -3.95 18.91
C THR A 8 18.54 -3.76 17.80
N HIS A 9 18.48 -4.56 16.75
CA HIS A 9 19.43 -4.49 15.62
C HIS A 9 18.71 -4.49 14.29
N GLY A 10 18.54 -3.32 13.66
CA GLY A 10 18.02 -3.23 12.29
C GLY A 10 18.37 -1.92 11.61
N GLU A 11 18.26 -0.80 12.32
CA GLU A 11 18.54 0.52 11.77
C GLU A 11 19.94 1.01 12.15
N THR A 12 20.78 1.23 11.14
CA THR A 12 22.14 1.76 11.31
C THR A 12 22.13 3.29 11.18
N ALA A 13 23.16 3.97 11.71
CA ALA A 13 23.34 5.41 11.49
C ALA A 13 23.37 5.79 10.00
N ARG A 14 23.88 4.90 9.13
CA ARG A 14 23.87 5.08 7.67
C ARG A 14 22.45 5.02 7.12
N HIS A 15 21.63 4.09 7.60
CA HIS A 15 20.23 3.96 7.22
C HIS A 15 19.43 5.21 7.66
N THR A 16 19.55 5.62 8.92
CA THR A 16 18.91 6.85 9.44
C THR A 16 19.33 8.09 8.63
N ARG A 17 20.62 8.21 8.30
CA ARG A 17 21.12 9.30 7.46
C ARG A 17 20.50 9.27 6.06
N LEU A 18 20.32 8.09 5.46
CA LEU A 18 19.68 7.95 4.16
C LEU A 18 18.22 8.41 4.19
N LYS A 19 17.44 8.02 5.21
CA LYS A 19 16.05 8.51 5.41
C LYS A 19 16.00 10.02 5.53
N ARG A 20 16.91 10.61 6.32
CA ARG A 20 17.02 12.06 6.46
C ARG A 20 17.31 12.76 5.13
N LEU A 21 18.23 12.21 4.32
CA LEU A 21 18.53 12.76 3.00
C LEU A 21 17.33 12.66 2.06
N ALA A 22 16.60 11.54 2.06
CA ALA A 22 15.38 11.38 1.27
C ALA A 22 14.29 12.39 1.66
N PHE A 23 14.09 12.61 2.97
CA PHE A 23 13.16 13.60 3.50
C PHE A 23 13.52 15.03 3.07
N LEU A 24 14.79 15.42 3.23
CA LEU A 24 15.27 16.75 2.83
C LEU A 24 15.17 16.95 1.33
N TRP A 25 15.48 15.92 0.54
CA TRP A 25 15.29 15.95 -0.90
C TRP A 25 13.82 16.19 -1.25
N ALA A 26 12.88 15.49 -0.62
CA ALA A 26 11.46 15.66 -0.89
C ALA A 26 10.99 17.10 -0.58
N GLN A 27 11.39 17.67 0.55
CA GLN A 27 11.09 19.07 0.86
C GLN A 27 11.64 20.03 -0.18
N ALA A 28 12.90 19.84 -0.59
CA ALA A 28 13.55 20.67 -1.61
C ALA A 28 12.86 20.57 -2.99
N HIS A 29 12.12 19.49 -3.26
CA HIS A 29 11.38 19.27 -4.52
C HIS A 29 9.89 19.63 -4.42
N GLY A 30 9.51 20.41 -3.40
CA GLY A 30 8.18 20.98 -3.25
C GLY A 30 7.13 20.02 -2.69
N TYR A 31 7.53 18.91 -2.07
CA TYR A 31 6.60 18.08 -1.31
C TYR A 31 6.31 18.73 0.04
N SER A 32 5.11 19.31 0.17
CA SER A 32 4.72 20.13 1.31
C SER A 32 4.38 19.32 2.56
N ALA A 33 4.01 18.05 2.42
CA ALA A 33 3.76 17.14 3.54
C ALA A 33 4.73 15.96 3.43
N CYS A 34 5.62 15.79 4.41
CA CYS A 34 6.58 14.70 4.47
C CYS A 34 6.53 14.04 5.85
N ALA A 35 6.67 12.71 5.89
CA ALA A 35 6.73 11.95 7.14
C ALA A 35 7.74 10.80 7.01
N MET A 36 8.48 10.54 8.09
CA MET A 36 9.31 9.34 8.22
C MET A 36 8.52 8.21 8.88
N GLU A 37 8.84 6.96 8.57
CA GLU A 37 8.17 5.78 9.14
C GLU A 37 6.64 5.80 8.97
N ALA A 38 6.19 6.28 7.82
CA ALA A 38 4.79 6.55 7.52
C ALA A 38 4.03 5.24 7.24
N ARG A 39 2.89 5.05 7.91
CA ARG A 39 1.98 3.93 7.59
C ARG A 39 1.29 4.20 6.26
N LEU A 40 1.27 3.22 5.38
CA LEU A 40 0.60 3.31 4.09
C LEU A 40 -0.81 2.69 4.16
N PRO A 41 -1.79 3.22 3.41
CA PRO A 41 -3.08 2.57 3.28
C PRO A 41 -2.91 1.21 2.62
N GLN A 42 -3.64 0.20 3.09
CA GLN A 42 -3.67 -1.15 2.52
C GLN A 42 -2.34 -1.93 2.57
N CYS A 43 -1.35 -1.42 3.32
CA CYS A 43 -0.08 -2.11 3.55
C CYS A 43 0.22 -2.14 5.06
N ARG A 44 0.72 -3.27 5.56
CA ARG A 44 1.07 -3.43 6.98
C ARG A 44 2.45 -2.84 7.31
N TYR A 45 3.25 -2.56 6.29
CA TYR A 45 4.58 -2.00 6.43
C TYR A 45 4.53 -0.46 6.48
N ARG A 46 5.59 0.10 7.05
CA ARG A 46 5.83 1.55 7.06
C ARG A 46 6.80 1.86 5.94
N ALA A 47 6.52 2.91 5.18
CA ALA A 47 7.50 3.50 4.30
C ALA A 47 8.54 4.24 5.13
N ASP A 48 9.82 4.13 4.76
CA ASP A 48 10.88 4.86 5.44
C ASP A 48 10.65 6.38 5.36
N VAL A 49 10.25 6.88 4.18
CA VAL A 49 9.74 8.25 3.99
C VAL A 49 8.56 8.23 3.03
N ALA A 50 7.50 8.96 3.38
CA ALA A 50 6.40 9.28 2.46
C ALA A 50 6.27 10.80 2.32
N ALA A 51 6.01 11.27 1.11
CA ALA A 51 5.91 12.68 0.79
C ALA A 51 4.74 12.93 -0.16
N TYR A 52 4.01 14.03 0.05
CA TYR A 52 2.88 14.46 -0.75
C TYR A 52 3.02 15.91 -1.20
N ARG A 53 2.70 16.15 -2.47
CA ARG A 53 2.66 17.47 -3.10
C ARG A 53 1.28 17.69 -3.71
N PRO A 54 0.44 18.60 -3.18
CA PRO A 54 -0.85 18.90 -3.77
C PRO A 54 -0.67 19.51 -5.17
N GLN A 55 -1.63 19.26 -6.05
CA GLN A 55 -1.73 19.92 -7.35
C GLN A 55 -3.11 20.59 -7.47
N PRO A 56 -3.19 21.85 -7.91
CA PRO A 56 -4.48 22.48 -8.11
C PRO A 56 -5.33 21.70 -9.10
N LYS A 57 -6.60 21.45 -8.75
CA LYS A 57 -7.62 20.81 -9.61
C LYS A 57 -7.29 19.37 -10.05
N LYS A 58 -6.29 18.70 -9.45
CA LYS A 58 -5.89 17.32 -9.74
C LYS A 58 -5.50 16.59 -8.46
N ILE A 59 -5.47 15.26 -8.51
CA ILE A 59 -4.85 14.45 -7.45
C ILE A 59 -3.36 14.80 -7.41
N GLY A 60 -2.88 15.20 -6.23
CA GLY A 60 -1.48 15.53 -6.00
C GLY A 60 -0.51 14.36 -6.24
N SER A 61 0.78 14.66 -6.24
CA SER A 61 1.82 13.65 -6.39
C SER A 61 2.23 13.07 -5.03
N THR A 62 2.32 11.75 -4.94
CA THR A 62 2.87 11.04 -3.77
C THR A 62 4.21 10.41 -4.15
N ALA A 63 5.23 10.61 -3.33
CA ALA A 63 6.52 9.93 -3.42
C ALA A 63 6.71 9.06 -2.19
N ILE A 64 7.05 7.79 -2.40
CA ILE A 64 7.39 6.81 -1.36
C ILE A 64 8.85 6.45 -1.53
N PHE A 65 9.62 6.57 -0.45
CA PHE A 65 11.04 6.24 -0.44
C PHE A 65 11.26 5.02 0.44
N GLU A 66 11.89 4.00 -0.14
CA GLU A 66 12.43 2.82 0.53
C GLU A 66 13.95 2.94 0.55
N CYS A 67 14.53 3.09 1.74
CA CYS A 67 15.94 3.35 1.96
C CYS A 67 16.66 2.02 2.19
N LYS A 68 17.52 1.61 1.26
CA LYS A 68 18.30 0.36 1.41
C LYS A 68 19.79 0.71 1.50
N GLN A 69 20.43 0.28 2.59
CA GLN A 69 21.86 0.51 2.81
C GLN A 69 22.76 -0.43 1.99
N ALA A 70 22.24 -1.60 1.59
CA ALA A 70 22.98 -2.63 0.88
C ALA A 70 22.33 -2.97 -0.47
N LEU A 71 23.16 -3.22 -1.48
CA LEU A 71 22.72 -3.54 -2.84
C LEU A 71 21.95 -4.86 -2.90
N CYS A 72 22.31 -5.85 -2.08
CA CYS A 72 21.61 -7.13 -2.02
C CYS A 72 20.16 -6.98 -1.55
N ASP A 73 19.90 -6.11 -0.58
CA ASP A 73 18.55 -5.82 -0.10
C ASP A 73 17.74 -5.09 -1.18
N LEU A 74 18.33 -4.08 -1.83
CA LEU A 74 17.70 -3.40 -2.97
C LEU A 74 17.33 -4.38 -4.11
N ARG A 75 18.22 -5.32 -4.42
CA ARG A 75 17.98 -6.33 -5.46
C ARG A 75 16.89 -7.31 -5.06
N ARG A 76 16.87 -7.79 -3.81
CA ARG A 76 15.82 -8.67 -3.29
C ARG A 76 14.44 -8.02 -3.50
N ASP A 77 14.31 -6.75 -3.12
CA ASP A 77 13.05 -6.02 -3.24
C ASP A 77 12.66 -5.76 -4.71
N ASN A 78 13.64 -5.46 -5.58
CA ASN A 78 13.38 -5.21 -7.00
C ASN A 78 13.02 -6.49 -7.81
N CYS A 79 13.65 -7.62 -7.51
CA CYS A 79 13.53 -8.86 -8.30
C CYS A 79 12.17 -9.56 -8.16
N HIS A 80 11.42 -9.31 -7.09
CA HIS A 80 10.07 -9.87 -6.91
C HIS A 80 8.96 -9.11 -7.66
N SER A 81 9.28 -8.00 -8.34
CA SER A 81 8.28 -7.01 -8.76
C SER A 81 7.41 -7.41 -9.96
N LYS A 82 7.95 -7.99 -11.04
CA LYS A 82 7.17 -8.20 -12.29
C LYS A 82 6.09 -9.27 -12.17
N VAL A 83 6.46 -10.46 -11.71
CA VAL A 83 5.51 -11.59 -11.56
C VAL A 83 4.45 -11.27 -10.51
N ALA A 84 4.85 -10.65 -9.40
CA ALA A 84 3.91 -10.25 -8.36
C ALA A 84 2.97 -9.13 -8.83
N ARG A 85 3.46 -8.15 -9.61
CA ARG A 85 2.61 -7.11 -10.24
C ARG A 85 1.57 -7.71 -11.18
N HIS A 86 1.96 -8.58 -12.10
CA HIS A 86 1.00 -9.23 -13.01
C HIS A 86 -0.05 -10.04 -12.24
N ARG A 87 0.36 -10.73 -11.17
CA ARG A 87 -0.59 -11.45 -10.32
C ARG A 87 -1.54 -10.50 -9.59
N LEU A 88 -1.04 -9.36 -9.11
CA LEU A 88 -1.85 -8.34 -8.46
C LEU A 88 -2.87 -7.74 -9.43
N GLU A 89 -2.44 -7.41 -10.65
CA GLU A 89 -3.31 -6.93 -11.73
C GLU A 89 -4.42 -7.93 -12.03
N ALA A 90 -4.09 -9.21 -12.17
CA ALA A 90 -5.07 -10.27 -12.45
C ALA A 90 -6.11 -10.42 -11.32
N ILE A 91 -5.67 -10.37 -10.05
CA ILE A 91 -6.57 -10.46 -8.89
C ILE A 91 -7.45 -9.21 -8.80
N CYS A 92 -6.89 -8.02 -9.01
CA CYS A 92 -7.64 -6.77 -9.04
C CYS A 92 -8.69 -6.76 -10.16
N GLN A 93 -8.34 -7.26 -11.34
CA GLN A 93 -9.29 -7.38 -12.45
C GLN A 93 -10.43 -8.36 -12.11
N ARG A 94 -10.10 -9.51 -11.52
CA ARG A 94 -11.10 -10.49 -11.07
C ARG A 94 -12.02 -9.90 -10.00
N ARG A 95 -11.48 -9.11 -9.07
CA ARG A 95 -12.27 -8.39 -8.06
C ARG A 95 -13.28 -7.46 -8.73
N ARG A 96 -12.83 -6.62 -9.66
CA ARG A 96 -13.71 -5.67 -10.37
C ARG A 96 -14.85 -6.37 -11.10
N ILE A 97 -14.55 -7.45 -11.83
CA ILE A 97 -15.57 -8.23 -12.55
C ILE A 97 -16.61 -8.78 -11.57
N LEU A 98 -16.17 -9.37 -10.46
CA LEU A 98 -17.08 -9.87 -9.44
C LEU A 98 -17.93 -8.76 -8.83
N GLU A 99 -17.34 -7.62 -8.49
CA GLU A 99 -18.07 -6.47 -7.94
C GLU A 99 -19.12 -5.95 -8.93
N THR A 100 -18.79 -5.85 -10.23
CA THR A 100 -19.76 -5.48 -11.27
C THR A 100 -20.95 -6.44 -11.31
N CYS A 101 -20.71 -7.76 -11.30
CA CYS A 101 -21.80 -8.74 -11.28
C CYS A 101 -22.62 -8.68 -9.97
N LEU A 102 -21.95 -8.57 -8.82
CA LEU A 102 -22.61 -8.54 -7.52
C LEU A 102 -23.48 -7.29 -7.33
N ARG A 103 -23.08 -6.13 -7.88
CA ARG A 103 -23.89 -4.91 -7.87
C ARG A 103 -25.22 -5.08 -8.59
N VAL A 104 -25.25 -5.85 -9.68
CA VAL A 104 -26.48 -6.12 -10.45
C VAL A 104 -27.42 -7.05 -9.67
N HIS A 105 -26.87 -8.09 -9.04
CA HIS A 105 -27.68 -9.09 -8.34
C HIS A 105 -28.11 -8.68 -6.92
N TYR A 106 -27.33 -7.83 -6.26
CA TYR A 106 -27.54 -7.41 -4.88
C TYR A 106 -27.51 -5.89 -4.72
N PRO A 107 -28.45 -5.16 -5.37
CA PRO A 107 -28.50 -3.69 -5.27
C PRO A 107 -28.82 -3.21 -3.84
N ASN A 108 -29.41 -4.07 -3.02
CA ASN A 108 -29.73 -3.82 -1.61
C ASN A 108 -28.50 -3.74 -0.69
N LEU A 109 -27.32 -4.14 -1.15
CA LEU A 109 -26.06 -4.02 -0.39
C LEU A 109 -25.37 -2.66 -0.56
N ARG A 110 -26.00 -1.74 -1.29
CA ARG A 110 -25.50 -0.40 -1.52
C ARG A 110 -25.58 0.44 -0.24
N ILE A 111 -24.50 1.12 0.08
CA ILE A 111 -24.40 2.06 1.19
C ILE A 111 -24.39 3.46 0.59
N THR A 112 -25.36 4.29 0.97
CA THR A 112 -25.46 5.69 0.52
C THR A 112 -24.54 6.58 1.36
N ASP A 113 -23.23 6.42 1.16
CA ASP A 113 -22.18 7.17 1.86
C ASP A 113 -21.58 8.30 1.02
N SER A 114 -22.03 8.45 -0.23
CA SER A 114 -21.56 9.47 -1.17
C SER A 114 -22.68 10.42 -1.61
N LEU A 115 -22.29 11.64 -1.99
CA LEU A 115 -23.19 12.61 -2.63
C LEU A 115 -23.63 12.19 -4.04
N PHE A 116 -22.85 11.31 -4.68
CA PHE A 116 -23.16 10.80 -6.02
C PHE A 116 -23.38 9.28 -5.99
N PRO A 117 -24.50 8.80 -6.55
CA PRO A 117 -24.86 7.40 -6.66
C PRO A 117 -23.79 6.44 -7.16
N GLU A 118 -23.00 6.86 -8.13
CA GLU A 118 -21.95 6.06 -8.78
C GLU A 118 -20.74 5.80 -7.88
N PHE A 119 -20.57 6.59 -6.81
CA PHE A 119 -19.50 6.43 -5.83
C PHE A 119 -19.95 5.76 -4.54
N ASP A 120 -21.23 5.37 -4.43
CA ASP A 120 -21.74 4.66 -3.27
C ASP A 120 -20.98 3.34 -3.05
N SER A 121 -20.55 3.13 -1.81
CA SER A 121 -19.90 1.89 -1.43
C SER A 121 -20.91 0.73 -1.36
N HIS A 122 -20.40 -0.50 -1.32
CA HIS A 122 -21.23 -1.70 -1.29
C HIS A 122 -20.63 -2.71 -0.31
N ASP A 123 -21.46 -3.25 0.58
CA ASP A 123 -21.04 -4.28 1.52
C ASP A 123 -21.34 -5.69 1.00
N PHE A 124 -20.44 -6.22 0.18
CA PHE A 124 -20.52 -7.61 -0.28
C PHE A 124 -20.14 -8.64 0.78
N THR A 125 -19.68 -8.23 1.96
CA THR A 125 -19.32 -9.16 3.04
C THR A 125 -20.56 -9.72 3.73
N ALA A 126 -21.64 -8.92 3.76
CA ALA A 126 -22.93 -9.29 4.33
C ALA A 126 -23.56 -10.56 3.73
N ILE A 127 -23.27 -10.88 2.45
CA ILE A 127 -23.80 -12.07 1.76
C ILE A 127 -22.88 -13.29 1.82
N GLY A 128 -21.70 -13.19 2.46
CA GLY A 128 -20.78 -14.32 2.60
C GLY A 128 -20.31 -14.93 1.28
N HIS A 129 -20.24 -14.15 0.19
CA HIS A 129 -19.94 -14.67 -1.15
C HIS A 129 -18.53 -15.29 -1.21
N ARG A 130 -18.47 -16.63 -1.27
CA ARG A 130 -17.21 -17.42 -1.17
C ARG A 130 -16.15 -17.00 -2.18
N GLY A 131 -16.56 -16.75 -3.43
CA GLY A 131 -15.65 -16.33 -4.50
C GLY A 131 -15.02 -14.96 -4.24
N TYR A 132 -15.81 -14.03 -3.67
CA TYR A 132 -15.35 -12.68 -3.35
C TYR A 132 -14.42 -12.70 -2.13
N ALA A 133 -14.80 -13.42 -1.07
CA ALA A 133 -13.96 -13.62 0.10
C ALA A 133 -12.61 -14.28 -0.24
N ARG A 134 -12.58 -15.22 -1.20
CA ARG A 134 -11.32 -15.80 -1.69
C ARG A 134 -10.45 -14.77 -2.39
N VAL A 135 -11.02 -13.97 -3.29
CA VAL A 135 -10.29 -12.91 -4.00
C VAL A 135 -9.71 -11.88 -3.03
N LEU A 136 -10.47 -11.46 -2.01
CA LEU A 136 -9.97 -10.55 -0.98
C LEU A 136 -8.83 -11.15 -0.16
N ARG A 137 -8.90 -12.44 0.19
CA ARG A 137 -7.79 -13.13 0.89
C ARG A 137 -6.54 -13.20 0.03
N GLU A 138 -6.68 -13.57 -1.24
CA GLU A 138 -5.55 -13.64 -2.18
C GLU A 138 -4.93 -12.26 -2.40
N LEU A 139 -5.76 -11.22 -2.52
CA LEU A 139 -5.32 -9.83 -2.65
C LEU A 139 -4.55 -9.37 -1.42
N ASN A 140 -5.10 -9.56 -0.21
CA ASN A 140 -4.43 -9.22 1.05
C ASN A 140 -3.14 -10.00 1.24
N ALA A 141 -3.11 -11.30 0.93
CA ALA A 141 -1.90 -12.12 1.04
C ALA A 141 -0.79 -11.62 0.09
N LEU A 142 -1.14 -11.23 -1.13
CA LEU A 142 -0.19 -10.72 -2.10
C LEU A 142 0.29 -9.31 -1.73
N GLN A 143 -0.62 -8.42 -1.29
CA GLN A 143 -0.28 -7.07 -0.81
C GLN A 143 0.59 -7.09 0.44
N ASN A 144 0.44 -8.08 1.32
CA ASN A 144 1.31 -8.23 2.49
C ASN A 144 2.68 -8.84 2.16
N ARG A 145 2.85 -9.41 0.96
CA ARG A 145 4.11 -10.01 0.49
C ARG A 145 4.92 -9.04 -0.37
N LEU A 146 4.24 -8.10 -1.01
CA LEU A 146 4.81 -6.95 -1.72
C LEU A 146 5.10 -5.81 -0.74
#